data_AF-A0A941VCD2-F1
#
_entry.id   AF-A0A941VCD2-F1
#
_cell.length_a   1.000
_cell.length_b   1.000
_cell.length_c   1.000
_cell.angle_alpha   90.00
_cell.angle_beta   90.00
_cell.angle_gamma   90.00
#
_symmetry.space_group_name_H-M   'P 1'
#
loop_
_entity.id
_entity.type
_entity.pdbx_description
1 polymer ?
#
loop_
_entity_poly.entity_id
_entity_poly.type
_entity_poly.pdbx_seq_one_letter_code
_entity_poly.pdbx_strand_id
1 'polypeptide(L)'
;MHTSEVPVDSVAVVLRGDALHRKARRWSLVAFLALAITLPGILFIKPLWAWLITLGSGSFMLAAAGWGLIMAAGPVTALVCALVALFLRVEAGFAPRSRHRRFGDVLAISGGLLVSFTPALAALIPPVKAILTGYIAFRGQGQQYPQVSDPYGFWQAVAYWFMGAATLALLAGLYWRTKWRSRNHPQA
;
A
#
# COMPACT_ATOMS: atom_id res chain seq x y z
N MET A 1 -45.13 38.33 23.52
CA MET A 1 -43.67 38.46 23.76
C MET A 1 -43.03 37.26 23.09
N HIS A 2 -42.37 37.48 21.96
CA HIS A 2 -41.88 36.45 21.03
C HIS A 2 -40.91 35.48 21.72
N THR A 3 -41.31 34.20 21.83
CA THR A 3 -40.36 33.10 21.94
C THR A 3 -39.74 32.90 20.57
N SER A 4 -38.54 33.43 20.38
CA SER A 4 -37.69 33.15 19.24
C SER A 4 -37.37 31.65 19.22
N GLU A 5 -38.02 30.91 18.33
CA GLU A 5 -37.55 29.61 17.89
C GLU A 5 -36.16 29.83 17.27
N VAL A 6 -35.12 29.41 18.00
CA VAL A 6 -33.78 29.29 17.44
C VAL A 6 -33.89 28.27 16.30
N PRO A 7 -33.57 28.62 15.05
CA PRO A 7 -33.54 27.64 14.00
C PRO A 7 -32.45 26.64 14.37
N VAL A 8 -32.84 25.36 14.54
CA VAL A 8 -31.90 24.24 14.55
C VAL A 8 -31.37 24.13 13.13
N ASP A 9 -30.52 25.08 12.74
CA ASP A 9 -29.73 25.05 11.53
C ASP A 9 -28.83 23.83 11.65
N SER A 10 -29.32 22.74 11.07
CA SER A 10 -28.56 21.79 10.25
C SER A 10 -27.08 21.70 10.64
N VAL A 11 -26.77 21.23 11.85
CA VAL A 11 -25.47 20.58 12.07
C VAL A 11 -25.56 19.31 11.26
N ALA A 12 -25.20 19.41 9.97
CA ALA A 12 -25.16 18.28 9.07
C ALA A 12 -24.31 17.23 9.77
N VAL A 13 -24.97 16.19 10.30
CA VAL A 13 -24.29 15.13 11.04
C VAL A 13 -23.31 14.53 10.05
N VAL A 14 -22.03 14.90 10.20
CA VAL A 14 -21.00 14.42 9.29
C VAL A 14 -20.82 12.95 9.59
N LEU A 15 -21.46 12.13 8.77
CA LEU A 15 -21.34 10.69 8.86
C LEU A 15 -19.87 10.31 8.72
N ARG A 16 -19.41 9.37 9.56
CA ARG A 16 -18.00 8.96 9.65
C ARG A 16 -17.43 8.55 8.29
N GLY A 17 -18.23 7.91 7.43
CA GLY A 17 -17.84 7.53 6.07
C GLY A 17 -17.51 8.73 5.18
N ASP A 18 -18.24 9.85 5.30
CA ASP A 18 -18.02 11.05 4.49
C ASP A 18 -16.72 11.76 4.89
N ALA A 19 -16.40 11.78 6.19
CA ALA A 19 -15.13 12.30 6.69
C ALA A 19 -13.93 11.46 6.20
N LEU A 20 -14.05 10.13 6.25
CA LEU A 20 -13.02 9.21 5.75
C LEU A 20 -12.82 9.36 4.24
N HIS A 21 -13.90 9.51 3.47
CA HIS A 21 -13.81 9.70 2.03
C HIS A 21 -13.10 11.01 1.65
N ARG A 22 -13.32 12.10 2.40
CA ARG A 22 -12.58 13.36 2.21
C ARG A 22 -11.10 13.21 2.52
N LYS A 23 -10.75 12.52 3.61
CA LYS A 23 -9.35 12.22 3.94
C LYS A 23 -8.70 11.36 2.85
N ALA A 24 -9.37 10.29 2.42
CA ALA A 24 -8.90 9.42 1.34
C ALA A 24 -8.61 10.22 0.05
N ARG A 25 -9.50 11.16 -0.31
CA ARG A 25 -9.30 12.03 -1.48
C ARG A 25 -8.03 12.90 -1.35
N ARG A 26 -7.81 13.52 -0.19
CA ARG A 26 -6.60 14.33 0.04
C ARG A 26 -5.33 13.49 -0.11
N TRP A 27 -5.28 12.32 0.51
CA TRP A 27 -4.14 11.41 0.39
C TRP A 27 -3.94 10.89 -1.04
N SER A 28 -5.03 10.62 -1.78
CA SER A 28 -4.94 10.22 -3.19
C SER A 28 -4.39 11.35 -4.07
N LEU A 29 -4.71 12.61 -3.77
CA LEU A 29 -4.15 13.77 -4.47
C LEU A 29 -2.66 13.91 -4.19
N VAL A 30 -2.23 13.77 -2.93
CA VAL A 30 -0.80 13.78 -2.58
C VAL A 30 -0.06 12.65 -3.28
N ALA A 31 -0.62 11.44 -3.30
CA ALA A 31 -0.05 10.30 -4.01
C ALA A 31 0.09 10.57 -5.52
N PHE A 32 -0.95 11.13 -6.13
CA PHE A 32 -0.95 11.48 -7.54
C PHE A 32 0.06 12.58 -7.87
N LEU A 33 0.18 13.61 -7.03
CA LEU A 33 1.17 14.67 -7.21
C LEU A 33 2.59 14.13 -7.06
N ALA A 34 2.85 13.32 -6.05
CA ALA A 34 4.15 12.66 -5.88
C ALA A 34 4.49 11.82 -7.12
N LEU A 35 3.55 11.00 -7.60
CA LEU A 35 3.74 10.21 -8.82
C LEU A 35 3.97 11.11 -10.05
N ALA A 36 3.19 12.17 -10.23
CA ALA A 36 3.30 13.08 -11.36
C ALA A 36 4.63 13.83 -11.39
N ILE A 37 5.24 14.08 -10.23
CA ILE A 37 6.57 14.70 -10.13
C ILE A 37 7.67 13.67 -10.41
N THR A 38 7.56 12.46 -9.84
CA THR A 38 8.62 11.45 -9.93
C THR A 38 8.62 10.69 -11.25
N LEU A 39 7.45 10.39 -11.82
CA LEU A 39 7.32 9.56 -13.01
C LEU A 39 8.03 10.15 -14.24
N PRO A 40 7.90 11.46 -14.56
CA PRO A 40 8.69 12.06 -15.64
C PRO A 40 10.18 11.91 -15.41
N GLY A 41 10.64 11.98 -14.16
CA GLY A 41 12.06 11.84 -13.89
C GLY A 41 12.63 10.45 -14.07
N ILE A 42 11.83 9.43 -13.83
CA ILE A 42 12.20 8.05 -14.15
C ILE A 42 12.19 7.86 -15.67
N LEU A 43 11.14 8.33 -16.36
CA LEU A 43 10.96 8.12 -17.80
C LEU A 43 11.96 8.90 -18.66
N PHE A 44 12.31 10.12 -18.24
CA PHE A 44 13.20 11.03 -18.97
C PHE A 44 14.57 11.14 -18.32
N ILE A 45 15.03 10.09 -17.63
CA ILE A 45 16.31 10.12 -16.90
C ILE A 45 17.50 10.50 -17.79
N LYS A 46 17.57 9.96 -19.01
CA LYS A 46 18.67 10.23 -19.96
C LYS A 46 18.71 11.70 -20.42
N PRO A 47 17.63 12.28 -20.99
CA PRO A 47 17.65 13.67 -21.42
C PRO A 47 17.80 14.65 -20.26
N LEU A 48 17.22 14.34 -19.09
CA LEU A 48 17.37 15.20 -17.91
C LEU A 48 18.79 15.18 -17.37
N TRP A 49 19.45 14.02 -17.38
CA TRP A 49 20.86 13.91 -17.00
C TRP A 49 21.78 14.65 -17.97
N ALA A 50 21.51 14.54 -19.28
CA ALA A 50 22.27 15.27 -20.30
C ALA A 50 22.15 16.79 -20.12
N TRP A 51 20.94 17.29 -19.83
CA TRP A 51 20.73 18.69 -19.48
C TRP A 51 21.44 19.08 -18.18
N LEU A 52 21.40 18.23 -17.15
CA LEU A 52 22.03 18.48 -15.86
C LEU A 52 23.54 18.76 -16.00
N ILE A 53 24.23 17.96 -16.82
CA ILE A 53 25.68 18.07 -17.05
C ILE A 53 26.05 19.41 -17.71
N THR A 54 25.13 20.06 -18.44
CA THR A 54 25.39 21.38 -19.04
C THR A 54 25.35 22.53 -18.04
N LEU A 55 24.92 22.30 -16.80
CA LEU A 55 24.90 23.29 -15.74
C LEU A 55 26.31 23.52 -15.18
N GLY A 56 26.64 24.77 -14.81
CA GLY A 56 27.86 25.09 -14.06
C GLY A 56 27.91 24.38 -12.69
N SER A 57 29.09 24.29 -12.06
CA SER A 57 29.33 23.36 -10.94
C SER A 57 28.38 23.56 -9.74
N GLY A 58 28.10 24.80 -9.33
CA GLY A 58 27.20 25.07 -8.19
C GLY A 58 25.73 24.72 -8.48
N SER A 59 25.23 25.13 -9.65
CA SER A 59 23.87 24.81 -10.09
C SER A 59 23.68 23.31 -10.34
N PHE A 60 24.69 22.63 -10.85
CA PHE A 60 24.71 21.18 -11.02
C PHE A 60 24.55 20.45 -9.69
N MET A 61 25.33 20.80 -8.66
CA MET A 61 25.26 20.12 -7.35
C MET A 61 23.87 20.23 -6.72
N LEU A 62 23.26 21.43 -6.75
CA LEU A 62 21.91 21.65 -6.23
C LEU A 62 20.86 20.88 -7.04
N ALA A 63 20.94 20.92 -8.36
CA ALA A 63 20.00 20.23 -9.23
C ALA A 63 20.11 18.70 -9.07
N ALA A 64 21.32 18.16 -8.98
CA ALA A 64 21.58 16.74 -8.74
C ALA A 64 21.07 16.28 -7.36
N ALA A 65 21.29 17.08 -6.31
CA ALA A 65 20.80 16.78 -4.98
C ALA A 65 19.27 16.79 -4.91
N GLY A 66 18.62 17.81 -5.47
CA GLY A 66 17.17 17.90 -5.57
C GLY A 66 16.58 16.75 -6.38
N TRP A 67 17.21 16.42 -7.51
CA TRP A 67 16.83 15.28 -8.33
C TRP A 67 16.92 13.96 -7.58
N GLY A 68 18.04 13.72 -6.90
CA GLY A 68 18.26 12.54 -6.07
C GLY A 68 17.20 12.43 -4.96
N LEU A 69 16.86 13.54 -4.31
CA LEU A 69 15.82 13.58 -3.29
C LEU A 69 14.43 13.22 -3.87
N ILE A 70 14.06 13.78 -5.02
CA ILE A 70 12.79 13.47 -5.69
C ILE A 70 12.73 12.00 -6.09
N MET A 71 13.82 11.45 -6.63
CA MET A 71 13.88 10.04 -7.04
C MET A 71 13.87 9.08 -5.85
N ALA A 72 14.46 9.46 -4.70
CA ALA A 72 14.47 8.64 -3.50
C ALA A 72 13.15 8.69 -2.72
N ALA A 73 12.65 9.90 -2.45
CA ALA A 73 11.47 10.10 -1.60
C ALA A 73 10.15 9.99 -2.37
N GLY A 74 10.15 10.35 -3.65
CA GLY A 74 8.95 10.43 -4.49
C GLY A 74 8.18 9.11 -4.62
N PRO A 75 8.82 7.99 -5.04
CA PRO A 75 8.14 6.71 -5.18
C PRO A 75 7.59 6.20 -3.85
N VAL A 76 8.37 6.37 -2.77
CA VAL A 76 7.98 5.95 -1.42
C VAL A 76 6.78 6.75 -0.94
N THR A 77 6.82 8.08 -1.10
CA THR A 77 5.71 8.97 -0.74
C THR A 77 4.45 8.63 -1.53
N ALA A 78 4.57 8.43 -2.84
CA ALA A 78 3.46 8.06 -3.71
C ALA A 78 2.83 6.74 -3.25
N LEU A 79 3.66 5.72 -2.99
CA LEU A 79 3.20 4.40 -2.53
C LEU A 79 2.49 4.49 -1.17
N VAL A 80 3.12 5.12 -0.17
CA VAL A 80 2.56 5.24 1.18
C VAL A 80 1.23 6.01 1.16
N CYS A 81 1.18 7.15 0.46
CA CYS A 81 -0.03 7.94 0.35
C CYS A 81 -1.15 7.20 -0.41
N ALA A 82 -0.80 6.42 -1.44
CA ALA A 82 -1.76 5.59 -2.18
C ALA A 82 -2.33 4.47 -1.30
N LEU A 83 -1.49 3.81 -0.50
CA LEU A 83 -1.92 2.78 0.46
C LEU A 83 -2.85 3.39 1.53
N VAL A 84 -2.46 4.52 2.12
CA VAL A 84 -3.29 5.23 3.10
C VAL A 84 -4.64 5.62 2.48
N ALA A 85 -4.64 6.18 1.28
CA ALA A 85 -5.86 6.54 0.57
C ALA A 85 -6.77 5.32 0.29
N LEU A 86 -6.17 4.20 -0.12
CA LEU A 86 -6.87 2.95 -0.39
C LEU A 86 -7.55 2.42 0.88
N PHE A 87 -6.81 2.25 1.97
CA PHE A 87 -7.38 1.72 3.22
C PHE A 87 -8.40 2.69 3.84
N LEU A 88 -8.20 4.00 3.78
CA LEU A 88 -9.23 4.96 4.19
C LEU A 88 -10.52 4.82 3.37
N ARG A 89 -10.40 4.48 2.08
CA ARG A 89 -11.55 4.26 1.19
C ARG A 89 -12.23 2.92 1.45
N VAL A 90 -11.48 1.88 1.80
CA VAL A 90 -12.01 0.61 2.31
C VAL A 90 -12.82 0.87 3.59
N GLU A 91 -12.24 1.57 4.57
CA GLU A 91 -12.90 1.93 5.82
C GLU A 91 -14.19 2.75 5.59
N ALA A 92 -14.15 3.69 4.64
CA ALA A 92 -15.34 4.47 4.27
C ALA A 92 -16.46 3.61 3.66
N GLY A 93 -16.13 2.50 3.01
CA GLY A 93 -17.11 1.55 2.44
C GLY A 93 -17.83 0.69 3.48
N PHE A 94 -17.26 0.54 4.68
CA PHE A 94 -17.86 -0.18 5.81
C PHE A 94 -18.53 0.74 6.85
N ALA A 95 -18.37 2.06 6.74
CA ALA A 95 -18.94 3.04 7.65
C ALA A 95 -20.27 3.63 7.14
N PRO A 96 -21.15 4.14 8.02
CA PRO A 96 -22.33 4.90 7.62
C PRO A 96 -21.94 6.14 6.80
N ARG A 97 -22.68 6.42 5.71
CA ARG A 97 -22.42 7.51 4.77
C ARG A 97 -23.70 8.00 4.10
N SER A 98 -23.68 9.27 3.69
CA SER A 98 -24.83 9.94 3.08
C SER A 98 -25.16 9.42 1.67
N ARG A 99 -24.14 9.03 0.90
CA ARG A 99 -24.31 8.55 -0.48
C ARG A 99 -23.57 7.23 -0.73
N HIS A 100 -24.31 6.23 -1.18
CA HIS A 100 -23.75 4.94 -1.54
C HIS A 100 -23.23 4.90 -2.98
N ARG A 101 -21.95 4.53 -3.17
CA ARG A 101 -21.32 4.30 -4.48
C ARG A 101 -20.87 2.85 -4.60
N ARG A 102 -21.75 1.97 -5.11
CA ARG A 102 -21.49 0.52 -5.19
C ARG A 102 -20.18 0.17 -5.93
N PHE A 103 -19.98 0.69 -7.13
CA PHE A 103 -18.79 0.37 -7.94
C PHE A 103 -17.48 0.85 -7.31
N GLY A 104 -17.45 2.09 -6.81
CA GLY A 104 -16.24 2.67 -6.23
C GLY A 104 -15.79 1.99 -4.95
N ASP A 105 -16.73 1.42 -4.18
CA ASP A 105 -16.42 0.66 -2.99
C ASP A 105 -15.95 -0.75 -3.31
N VAL A 106 -16.60 -1.43 -4.27
CA VAL A 106 -16.15 -2.75 -4.71
C VAL A 106 -14.71 -2.67 -5.18
N LEU A 107 -14.37 -1.68 -6.01
CA LEU A 107 -13.00 -1.49 -6.48
C LEU A 107 -12.01 -1.24 -5.34
N ALA A 108 -12.38 -0.40 -4.36
CA ALA A 108 -11.52 -0.14 -3.20
C ALA A 108 -11.34 -1.36 -2.31
N ILE A 109 -12.41 -2.13 -2.06
CA ILE A 109 -12.40 -3.36 -1.26
C ILE A 109 -11.58 -4.44 -1.97
N SER A 110 -11.83 -4.69 -3.25
CA SER A 110 -11.05 -5.65 -4.05
C SER A 110 -9.58 -5.27 -4.12
N GLY A 111 -9.28 -3.98 -4.34
CA GLY A 111 -7.90 -3.48 -4.33
C GLY A 111 -7.23 -3.63 -2.97
N GLY A 112 -7.93 -3.29 -1.88
CA GLY A 112 -7.46 -3.50 -0.52
C GLY A 112 -7.19 -4.97 -0.22
N LEU A 113 -8.10 -5.86 -0.63
CA LEU A 113 -7.95 -7.30 -0.44
C LEU A 113 -6.68 -7.80 -1.14
N LEU A 114 -6.52 -7.46 -2.41
CA LEU A 114 -5.36 -7.85 -3.20
C LEU A 114 -4.06 -7.36 -2.54
N VAL A 115 -4.00 -6.07 -2.17
CA VAL A 115 -2.83 -5.46 -1.53
C VAL A 115 -2.51 -6.09 -0.17
N SER A 116 -3.52 -6.43 0.64
CA SER A 116 -3.31 -7.09 1.94
C SER A 116 -2.70 -8.48 1.81
N PHE A 117 -3.00 -9.23 0.74
CA PHE A 117 -2.47 -10.57 0.52
C PHE A 117 -1.16 -10.59 -0.29
N THR A 118 -0.78 -9.49 -0.95
CA THR A 118 0.47 -9.39 -1.71
C THR A 118 1.71 -9.85 -0.93
N PRO A 119 1.94 -9.46 0.35
CA PRO A 119 3.10 -9.93 1.10
C PRO A 119 3.12 -11.45 1.30
N ALA A 120 1.97 -12.06 1.56
CA ALA A 120 1.85 -13.51 1.71
C ALA A 120 2.15 -14.23 0.39
N LEU A 121 1.62 -13.73 -0.73
CA LEU A 121 1.91 -14.27 -2.06
C LEU A 121 3.39 -14.12 -2.43
N ALA A 122 4.00 -12.96 -2.14
CA ALA A 122 5.41 -12.74 -2.38
C ALA A 122 6.30 -13.68 -1.54
N ALA A 123 5.90 -13.98 -0.31
CA ALA A 123 6.59 -14.94 0.56
C ALA A 123 6.51 -16.41 0.07
N LEU A 124 5.59 -16.73 -0.85
CA LEU A 124 5.53 -18.06 -1.48
C LEU A 124 6.53 -18.21 -2.63
N ILE A 125 7.09 -17.13 -3.18
CA ILE A 125 8.01 -17.20 -4.32
C ILE A 125 9.27 -18.02 -3.98
N PRO A 126 9.98 -17.77 -2.87
CA PRO A 126 11.18 -18.54 -2.54
C PRO A 126 10.95 -20.06 -2.36
N PRO A 127 9.96 -20.54 -1.56
CA PRO A 127 9.75 -21.97 -1.39
C PRO A 127 9.23 -22.65 -2.67
N VAL A 128 8.38 -21.99 -3.46
CA VAL A 128 7.92 -22.55 -4.75
C VAL A 128 9.10 -22.71 -5.71
N LYS A 129 9.93 -21.66 -5.85
CA LYS A 129 11.14 -21.75 -6.66
C LYS A 129 12.06 -22.86 -6.15
N ALA A 130 12.23 -22.98 -4.84
CA ALA A 130 13.08 -23.99 -4.23
C ALA A 130 12.63 -25.42 -4.53
N ILE A 131 11.33 -25.69 -4.44
CA ILE A 131 10.75 -27.01 -4.77
C ILE A 131 10.99 -27.35 -6.25
N LEU A 132 10.87 -26.37 -7.15
CA LEU A 132 11.08 -26.57 -8.58
C LEU A 132 12.56 -26.76 -8.94
N THR A 133 13.48 -26.09 -8.24
CA THR A 133 14.92 -26.14 -8.54
C THR A 133 15.71 -27.10 -7.65
N GLY A 134 15.09 -27.69 -6.62
CA GLY A 134 15.76 -28.49 -5.59
C GLY A 134 16.79 -27.71 -4.76
N TYR A 135 16.64 -26.38 -4.66
CA TYR A 135 17.66 -25.50 -4.09
C TYR A 135 17.06 -24.25 -3.43
N ILE A 136 17.43 -23.99 -2.18
CA ILE A 136 17.05 -22.76 -1.46
C ILE A 136 18.26 -22.10 -0.79
N ALA A 137 18.33 -20.77 -0.86
CA ALA A 137 19.40 -20.00 -0.22
C ALA A 137 18.81 -18.82 0.56
N PHE A 138 19.34 -18.58 1.76
CA PHE A 138 19.09 -17.36 2.52
C PHE A 138 20.23 -16.36 2.29
N ARG A 139 20.04 -15.09 2.69
CA ARG A 139 21.06 -14.05 2.48
C ARG A 139 22.32 -14.36 3.30
N GLY A 140 23.36 -14.87 2.63
CA GLY A 140 24.70 -15.08 3.20
C GLY A 140 25.46 -16.22 2.51
N GLN A 141 26.78 -16.09 2.41
CA GLN A 141 27.65 -17.21 2.04
C GLN A 141 27.51 -18.30 3.13
N GLY A 142 27.18 -19.54 2.74
CA GLY A 142 27.03 -20.67 3.67
C GLY A 142 25.60 -20.99 4.14
N GLN A 143 24.57 -20.21 3.78
CA GLN A 143 23.16 -20.55 4.05
C GLN A 143 22.47 -21.06 2.79
N GLN A 144 23.05 -22.09 2.19
CA GLN A 144 22.58 -22.74 0.97
C GLN A 144 22.20 -24.17 1.30
N TYR A 145 20.98 -24.57 0.95
CA TYR A 145 20.44 -25.89 1.25
C TYR A 145 20.02 -26.55 -0.07
N PRO A 146 20.91 -27.34 -0.70
CA PRO A 146 20.55 -28.19 -1.83
C PRO A 146 19.79 -29.43 -1.33
N GLN A 147 18.69 -29.78 -2.00
CA GLN A 147 17.88 -30.93 -1.61
C GLN A 147 18.65 -32.26 -1.64
N VAL A 148 19.64 -32.37 -2.55
CA VAL A 148 20.43 -33.59 -2.74
C VAL A 148 21.43 -33.82 -1.61
N SER A 149 22.10 -32.76 -1.14
CA SER A 149 23.17 -32.86 -0.14
C SER A 149 22.70 -32.62 1.29
N ASP A 150 21.64 -31.84 1.48
CA ASP A 150 21.04 -31.55 2.79
C ASP A 150 19.49 -31.51 2.69
N PRO A 151 18.85 -32.69 2.59
CA PRO A 151 17.40 -32.77 2.45
C PRO A 151 16.65 -32.24 3.68
N TYR A 152 17.21 -32.40 4.88
CA TYR A 152 16.59 -31.92 6.10
C TYR A 152 16.61 -30.39 6.19
N GLY A 153 17.78 -29.76 5.98
CA GLY A 153 17.90 -28.32 5.95
C GLY A 153 17.06 -27.68 4.84
N PHE A 154 16.99 -28.32 3.67
CA PHE A 154 16.14 -27.88 2.56
C PHE A 154 14.66 -27.82 2.94
N TRP A 155 14.08 -28.93 3.45
CA TRP A 155 12.66 -28.97 3.80
C TRP A 155 12.34 -28.08 5.00
N GLN A 156 13.25 -27.96 5.97
CA GLN A 156 13.11 -27.04 7.09
C GLN A 156 13.06 -25.58 6.61
N ALA A 157 13.96 -25.19 5.72
CA ALA A 157 13.97 -23.86 5.10
C ALA A 157 12.68 -23.56 4.33
N VAL A 158 12.21 -24.51 3.53
CA VAL A 158 10.94 -24.39 2.78
C VAL A 158 9.76 -24.24 3.75
N ALA A 159 9.72 -25.03 4.83
CA ALA A 159 8.68 -24.94 5.85
C ALA A 159 8.66 -23.56 6.52
N TYR A 160 9.81 -22.98 6.87
CA TYR A 160 9.86 -21.63 7.46
C TYR A 160 9.24 -20.56 6.56
N TRP A 161 9.49 -20.62 5.25
CA TRP A 161 8.86 -19.70 4.30
C TRP A 161 7.34 -19.89 4.25
N PHE A 162 6.86 -21.13 4.23
CA PHE A 162 5.42 -21.41 4.28
C PHE A 162 4.78 -20.91 5.58
N MET A 163 5.44 -21.09 6.74
CA MET A 163 4.96 -20.56 8.02
C MET A 163 4.87 -19.03 7.98
N GLY A 164 5.87 -18.35 7.42
CA GLY A 164 5.84 -16.90 7.22
C GLY A 164 4.69 -16.45 6.31
N ALA A 165 4.52 -17.10 5.16
CA ALA A 165 3.43 -16.81 4.22
C ALA A 165 2.05 -17.05 4.86
N ALA A 166 1.88 -18.17 5.58
CA ALA A 166 0.65 -18.49 6.29
C ALA A 166 0.34 -17.47 7.38
N THR A 167 1.35 -16.99 8.11
CA THR A 167 1.19 -15.96 9.15
C THR A 167 0.72 -14.64 8.56
N LEU A 168 1.33 -14.20 7.45
CA LEU A 168 0.92 -12.99 6.74
C LEU A 168 -0.51 -13.10 6.19
N ALA A 169 -0.85 -14.25 5.60
CA ALA A 169 -2.19 -14.53 5.11
C ALA A 169 -3.23 -14.55 6.24
N LEU A 170 -2.87 -15.10 7.41
CA LEU A 170 -3.72 -15.10 8.60
C LEU A 170 -3.99 -13.69 9.10
N LEU A 171 -2.96 -12.84 9.21
CA LEU A 171 -3.11 -11.45 9.63
C LEU A 171 -4.03 -10.65 8.68
N ALA A 172 -3.83 -10.81 7.37
CA ALA A 172 -4.73 -10.23 6.38
C ALA A 172 -6.16 -10.76 6.54
N GLY A 173 -6.32 -12.08 6.72
CA GLY A 173 -7.60 -12.72 6.96
C GLY A 173 -8.32 -12.21 8.22
N LEU A 174 -7.61 -12.02 9.33
CA LEU A 174 -8.16 -11.48 10.57
C LEU A 174 -8.66 -10.03 10.40
N TYR A 175 -7.91 -9.20 9.67
CA TYR A 175 -8.33 -7.84 9.32
C TYR A 175 -9.68 -7.86 8.57
N TRP A 176 -9.76 -8.62 7.48
CA TRP A 176 -10.96 -8.68 6.64
C TRP A 176 -12.16 -9.34 7.33
N ARG A 177 -11.92 -10.41 8.09
CA ARG A 177 -12.95 -11.08 8.91
C ARG A 177 -13.61 -10.12 9.89
N THR A 178 -12.82 -9.27 10.54
CA THR A 178 -13.32 -8.28 11.50
C THR A 178 -14.20 -7.24 10.81
N LYS A 179 -13.82 -6.78 9.61
CA LYS A 179 -14.61 -5.83 8.81
C LYS A 179 -15.95 -6.39 8.36
N TRP A 180 -15.96 -7.62 7.82
CA TRP A 180 -17.21 -8.24 7.38
C TRP A 180 -18.15 -8.55 8.55
N ARG A 181 -17.64 -8.96 9.70
CA ARG A 181 -18.44 -9.14 10.92
C ARG A 181 -19.11 -7.85 11.36
N SER A 182 -18.35 -6.75 11.43
CA SER A 182 -18.89 -5.43 11.79
C SER A 182 -19.97 -4.92 10.84
N ARG A 183 -19.96 -5.37 9.57
CA ARG A 183 -20.98 -5.00 8.58
C ARG A 183 -22.27 -5.79 8.75
N ASN A 184 -22.17 -7.07 9.08
CA ASN A 184 -23.32 -7.98 9.17
C ASN A 184 -24.02 -7.91 10.54
N HIS A 185 -23.27 -7.55 11.58
CA HIS A 185 -23.80 -7.27 12.92
C HIS A 185 -23.39 -5.86 13.34
N PRO A 186 -24.04 -4.81 12.79
CA PRO A 186 -23.95 -3.49 13.40
C PRO A 186 -24.54 -3.66 14.80
N GLN A 187 -23.70 -3.61 15.83
CA GLN A 187 -24.20 -3.68 17.20
C GLN A 187 -25.27 -2.59 17.37
N ALA A 188 -26.42 -3.04 17.89
CA ALA A 188 -27.56 -2.24 18.29
C ALA A 188 -27.19 -1.17 19.32
#